data_AF-A0A1G4BGF8-F1
#
_entry.id   AF-A0A1G4BGF8-F1
#
_cell.length_a   1.000
_cell.length_b   1.000
_cell.length_c   1.000
_cell.angle_alpha   90.00
_cell.angle_beta   90.00
_cell.angle_gamma   90.00
#
_symmetry.space_group_name_H-M   'P 1'
#
loop_
_entity.id
_entity.type
_entity.pdbx_description
1 polymer ?
#
loop_
_entity_poly.entity_id
_entity_poly.type
_entity_poly.pdbx_seq_one_letter_code
_entity_poly.pdbx_strand_id
1 'polypeptide(L)'
;MHLSSLIVVTLATMTSIAIAKGGGPAKVAMPPSDSPELCLKRLNTYPNRSPKRIDLLGGRCVQGRTYKGKFGPYNGDFFFETCCTDKDGNFGEPTFINVDECIVFDPVNGTLAWNNQNSHEIRDHCGMCEVDGMLFAKDGFPAGPYLSCDCKKDNNEVVKAKIGLGVDLDASKEPKDELWVTEAGKLSCKKQ
;
A
#
# COMPACT_ATOMS: atom_id res chain seq x y z
N MET A 1 45.31 61.86 31.54
CA MET A 1 45.22 61.09 30.28
C MET A 1 45.05 59.63 30.64
N HIS A 2 43.86 59.09 30.36
CA HIS A 2 43.56 57.73 29.88
C HIS A 2 42.14 57.36 30.34
N LEU A 3 41.21 57.46 29.40
CA LEU A 3 39.93 56.75 29.44
C LEU A 3 40.23 55.26 29.27
N SER A 4 39.59 54.41 30.07
CA SER A 4 39.48 52.98 29.78
C SER A 4 38.00 52.61 29.78
N SER A 5 37.52 52.33 28.58
CA SER A 5 36.17 51.87 28.27
C SER A 5 35.96 50.45 28.83
N LEU A 6 34.92 50.24 29.64
CA LEU A 6 34.40 48.91 29.91
C LEU A 6 33.48 48.49 28.76
N ILE A 7 33.84 47.41 28.06
CA ILE A 7 32.97 46.71 27.11
C ILE A 7 32.13 45.72 27.92
N VAL A 8 30.81 45.93 27.92
CA VAL A 8 29.82 44.99 28.43
C VAL A 8 29.61 43.91 27.38
N VAL A 9 29.98 42.66 27.68
CA VAL A 9 29.65 41.50 26.84
C VAL A 9 28.38 40.87 27.40
N THR A 10 27.23 41.23 26.83
CA THR A 10 25.95 40.52 27.07
C THR A 10 25.94 39.23 26.27
N LEU A 11 26.10 38.08 26.94
CA LEU A 11 25.80 36.77 26.38
C LEU A 11 24.28 36.64 26.21
N ALA A 12 23.79 36.75 24.97
CA ALA A 12 22.44 36.36 24.61
C ALA A 12 22.40 34.82 24.51
N THR A 13 21.95 34.14 25.56
CA THR A 13 21.64 32.71 25.49
C THR A 13 20.34 32.53 24.71
N MET A 14 20.44 32.14 23.44
CA MET A 14 19.29 31.64 22.70
C MET A 14 18.91 30.27 23.26
N THR A 15 17.93 30.24 24.16
CA THR A 15 17.21 29.01 24.50
C THR A 15 16.39 28.59 23.30
N SER A 16 16.95 27.71 22.49
CA SER A 16 16.21 26.96 21.47
C SER A 16 15.23 26.04 22.20
N ILE A 17 13.97 26.47 22.29
CA ILE A 17 12.86 25.59 22.65
C ILE A 17 12.71 24.61 21.49
N ALA A 18 13.40 23.48 21.59
CA ALA A 18 13.15 22.34 20.71
C ALA A 18 11.75 21.82 21.05
N ILE A 19 10.77 22.21 20.24
CA ILE A 19 9.46 21.56 20.20
C ILE A 19 9.74 20.15 19.67
N ALA A 20 9.99 19.21 20.58
CA ALA A 20 9.95 17.80 20.26
C ALA A 20 8.52 17.47 19.83
N LYS A 21 8.25 17.50 18.52
CA LYS A 21 7.12 16.76 17.95
C LYS A 21 7.36 15.31 18.34
N GLY A 22 6.59 14.84 19.33
CA GLY A 22 6.64 13.47 19.81
C GLY A 22 6.34 12.50 18.66
N GLY A 23 7.40 12.09 17.96
CA GLY A 23 7.37 10.88 17.16
C GLY A 23 7.16 9.73 18.13
N GLY A 24 6.12 8.94 17.92
CA GLY A 24 5.92 7.71 18.69
C GLY A 24 7.19 6.86 18.71
N PRO A 25 7.32 5.94 19.68
CA PRO A 25 8.51 5.10 19.81
C PRO A 25 8.88 4.50 18.46
N ALA A 26 10.18 4.55 18.12
CA ALA A 26 10.68 4.00 16.87
C ALA A 26 10.15 2.57 16.71
N LYS A 27 9.40 2.32 15.63
CA LYS A 27 8.96 0.96 15.29
C LYS A 27 10.21 0.11 15.21
N VAL A 28 10.34 -0.88 16.09
CA VAL A 28 11.46 -1.82 16.05
C VAL A 28 11.37 -2.57 14.72
N ALA A 29 12.33 -2.30 13.85
CA ALA A 29 12.41 -2.92 12.53
C ALA A 29 12.39 -4.44 12.68
N MET A 30 11.52 -5.10 11.93
CA MET A 30 11.45 -6.54 11.88
C MET A 30 12.72 -7.09 11.22
N PRO A 31 13.47 -8.00 11.85
CA PRO A 31 14.57 -8.67 11.17
C PRO A 31 14.01 -9.49 9.99
N PRO A 32 14.75 -9.60 8.88
CA PRO A 32 14.40 -10.50 7.78
C PRO A 32 14.27 -11.94 8.27
N SER A 33 13.28 -12.67 7.76
CA SER A 33 13.06 -14.08 8.09
C SER A 33 12.56 -14.85 6.86
N ASP A 34 13.02 -16.09 6.70
CA ASP A 34 12.49 -17.05 5.72
C ASP A 34 11.04 -17.48 6.01
N SER A 35 10.52 -17.19 7.20
CA SER A 35 9.14 -17.49 7.62
C SER A 35 8.24 -16.24 7.59
N PRO A 36 6.99 -16.35 7.07
CA PRO A 36 6.06 -15.23 7.04
C PRO A 36 5.40 -14.93 8.38
N GLU A 37 5.55 -15.77 9.40
CA GLU A 37 4.76 -15.71 10.64
C GLU A 37 4.83 -14.36 11.36
N LEU A 38 6.03 -13.80 11.52
CA LEU A 38 6.21 -12.53 12.21
C LEU A 38 5.60 -11.37 11.40
N CYS A 39 5.75 -11.41 10.07
CA CYS A 39 5.10 -10.47 9.17
C CYS A 39 3.58 -10.55 9.31
N LEU A 40 3.00 -11.75 9.19
CA LEU A 40 1.56 -11.97 9.28
C LEU A 40 0.99 -11.58 10.65
N LYS A 41 1.73 -11.84 11.72
CA LYS A 41 1.36 -11.41 13.08
C LYS A 41 1.26 -9.88 13.15
N ARG A 42 2.26 -9.16 12.61
CA ARG A 42 2.24 -7.68 12.55
C ARG A 42 1.11 -7.19 11.65
N LEU A 43 0.91 -7.82 10.49
CA LEU A 43 -0.16 -7.52 9.57
C LEU A 43 -1.53 -7.62 10.26
N ASN A 44 -1.77 -8.61 11.13
CA ASN A 44 -3.07 -8.81 11.76
C ASN A 44 -3.43 -7.86 12.93
N THR A 45 -2.63 -6.85 13.23
CA THR A 45 -2.82 -6.00 14.43
C THR A 45 -4.01 -5.03 14.43
N TYR A 46 -4.70 -4.80 13.30
CA TYR A 46 -5.80 -3.81 13.18
C TYR A 46 -7.18 -4.39 12.75
N PRO A 47 -8.32 -3.73 13.04
CA PRO A 47 -9.67 -4.24 12.70
C PRO A 47 -10.09 -3.96 11.23
N ASN A 48 -11.33 -4.30 10.83
CA ASN A 48 -12.05 -3.92 9.57
C ASN A 48 -11.44 -4.31 8.21
N ARG A 49 -11.07 -5.59 8.04
CA ARG A 49 -10.45 -6.10 6.79
C ARG A 49 -11.34 -7.04 6.02
N SER A 50 -11.08 -7.18 4.71
CA SER A 50 -11.66 -8.29 3.96
C SER A 50 -11.25 -9.63 4.57
N PRO A 51 -12.18 -10.59 4.74
CA PRO A 51 -11.85 -11.93 5.22
C PRO A 51 -11.15 -12.76 4.13
N LYS A 52 -11.31 -12.40 2.86
CA LYS A 52 -10.68 -13.10 1.74
C LYS A 52 -9.21 -12.74 1.63
N ARG A 53 -8.40 -13.75 1.33
CA ARG A 53 -6.96 -13.64 1.19
C ARG A 53 -6.51 -14.47 0.01
N ILE A 54 -5.48 -13.99 -0.67
CA ILE A 54 -4.86 -14.70 -1.78
C ILE A 54 -3.35 -14.46 -1.76
N ASP A 55 -2.61 -15.45 -2.25
CA ASP A 55 -1.20 -15.27 -2.53
C ASP A 55 -1.04 -14.66 -3.94
N LEU A 56 -0.19 -13.65 -4.05
CA LEU A 56 0.07 -12.94 -5.28
C LEU A 56 1.48 -13.22 -5.78
N LEU A 57 1.68 -13.01 -7.09
CA LEU A 57 3.00 -13.03 -7.72
C LEU A 57 3.77 -14.32 -7.36
N GLY A 58 3.08 -15.46 -7.47
CA GLY A 58 3.66 -16.79 -7.25
C GLY A 58 3.98 -17.15 -5.84
N GLY A 59 3.24 -16.58 -4.90
CA GLY A 59 3.51 -16.76 -3.48
C GLY A 59 4.67 -15.89 -3.00
N ARG A 60 5.25 -15.04 -3.86
CA ARG A 60 6.20 -14.01 -3.41
C ARG A 60 5.56 -13.06 -2.42
N CYS A 61 4.27 -12.79 -2.57
CA CYS A 61 3.45 -12.10 -1.57
C CYS A 61 2.36 -13.01 -1.06
N VAL A 62 2.29 -13.23 0.25
CA VAL A 62 1.34 -14.17 0.86
C VAL A 62 0.22 -13.45 1.59
N GLN A 63 -0.94 -14.10 1.64
CA GLN A 63 -2.09 -13.67 2.43
C GLN A 63 -2.53 -12.22 2.14
N GLY A 64 -2.36 -11.78 0.90
CA GLY A 64 -2.74 -10.45 0.45
C GLY A 64 -4.24 -10.25 0.51
N ARG A 65 -4.66 -9.03 0.88
CA ARG A 65 -6.07 -8.64 0.98
C ARG A 65 -6.20 -7.12 0.97
N THR A 66 -7.44 -6.67 0.95
CA THR A 66 -7.82 -5.26 1.07
C THR A 66 -8.26 -4.87 2.47
N TYR A 67 -8.11 -3.58 2.76
CA TYR A 67 -8.52 -2.92 3.98
C TYR A 67 -9.10 -1.54 3.64
N LYS A 68 -10.30 -1.22 4.13
CA LYS A 68 -10.93 0.10 3.99
C LYS A 68 -11.14 0.73 5.36
N GLY A 69 -10.56 1.90 5.57
CA GLY A 69 -10.48 2.65 6.81
C GLY A 69 -9.11 3.32 6.97
N LYS A 70 -9.01 4.29 7.87
CA LYS A 70 -7.72 4.92 8.20
C LYS A 70 -6.77 3.87 8.81
N PHE A 71 -5.53 3.81 8.33
CA PHE A 71 -4.53 2.83 8.76
C PHE A 71 -3.26 3.50 9.31
N GLY A 72 -3.01 3.38 10.62
CA GLY A 72 -1.75 3.82 11.23
C GLY A 72 -1.28 5.23 10.78
N PRO A 73 0.02 5.42 10.50
CA PRO A 73 0.55 6.69 9.99
C PRO A 73 0.43 6.83 8.46
N TYR A 74 -0.24 5.90 7.77
CA TYR A 74 -0.30 5.88 6.31
C TYR A 74 -1.43 6.79 5.82
N ASN A 75 -1.16 7.53 4.75
CA ASN A 75 -2.15 8.40 4.12
C ASN A 75 -3.10 7.57 3.26
N GLY A 76 -4.39 7.87 3.34
CA GLY A 76 -5.45 7.15 2.65
C GLY A 76 -6.33 6.34 3.61
N ASP A 77 -7.38 5.77 3.04
CA ASP A 77 -8.39 4.99 3.73
C ASP A 77 -8.77 3.72 2.94
N PHE A 78 -8.00 3.37 1.92
CA PHE A 78 -8.19 2.13 1.19
C PHE A 78 -6.84 1.56 0.77
N PHE A 79 -6.50 0.39 1.30
CA PHE A 79 -5.19 -0.21 1.15
C PHE A 79 -5.28 -1.66 0.69
N PHE A 80 -4.30 -2.06 -0.10
CA PHE A 80 -3.94 -3.46 -0.27
C PHE A 80 -2.76 -3.76 0.66
N GLU A 81 -2.89 -4.82 1.46
CA GLU A 81 -1.92 -5.22 2.47
C GLU A 81 -1.49 -6.68 2.30
N THR A 82 -0.20 -6.98 2.46
CA THR A 82 0.35 -8.33 2.30
C THR A 82 1.75 -8.44 2.94
N CYS A 83 2.32 -9.64 2.94
CA CYS A 83 3.68 -9.93 3.34
C CYS A 83 4.44 -10.47 2.13
N CYS A 84 5.51 -9.78 1.70
CA CYS A 84 6.27 -10.20 0.53
C CYS A 84 7.72 -10.51 0.86
N THR A 85 8.33 -11.39 0.06
CA THR A 85 9.76 -11.68 0.13
C THR A 85 10.60 -10.69 -0.67
N ASP A 86 11.74 -10.34 -0.10
CA ASP A 86 12.80 -9.60 -0.77
C ASP A 86 13.50 -10.48 -1.84
N LYS A 87 14.51 -9.92 -2.51
CA LYS A 87 15.28 -10.65 -3.54
C LYS A 87 16.01 -11.90 -3.01
N ASP A 88 16.23 -11.97 -1.69
CA ASP A 88 16.93 -13.05 -1.02
C ASP A 88 15.95 -14.07 -0.42
N GLY A 89 14.64 -13.92 -0.69
CA GLY A 89 13.59 -14.84 -0.25
C GLY A 89 13.10 -14.59 1.18
N ASN A 90 13.48 -13.48 1.82
CA ASN A 90 13.14 -13.20 3.21
C ASN A 90 11.95 -12.24 3.33
N PHE A 91 11.05 -12.51 4.27
CA PHE A 91 9.99 -11.62 4.71
C PHE A 91 10.53 -10.52 5.62
N GLY A 92 10.21 -9.27 5.27
CA GLY A 92 10.39 -8.08 6.11
C GLY A 92 9.06 -7.52 6.60
N GLU A 93 9.05 -6.26 7.03
CA GLU A 93 7.82 -5.58 7.47
C GLU A 93 6.70 -5.71 6.43
N PRO A 94 5.43 -5.86 6.86
CA PRO A 94 4.30 -5.91 5.94
C PRO A 94 4.29 -4.70 5.00
N THR A 95 3.76 -4.92 3.80
CA THR A 95 3.63 -3.89 2.78
C THR A 95 2.18 -3.43 2.68
N PHE A 96 2.02 -2.13 2.46
CA PHE A 96 0.73 -1.46 2.34
C PHE A 96 0.82 -0.55 1.13
N ILE A 97 -0.06 -0.73 0.16
CA ILE A 97 -0.19 0.18 -0.98
C ILE A 97 -1.59 0.81 -0.92
N ASN A 98 -1.68 2.11 -1.14
CA ASN A 98 -2.97 2.77 -1.25
C ASN A 98 -3.61 2.35 -2.58
N VAL A 99 -4.82 1.80 -2.54
CA VAL A 99 -5.52 1.34 -3.74
C VAL A 99 -5.87 2.51 -4.64
N ASP A 100 -6.19 3.68 -4.07
CA ASP A 100 -6.48 4.90 -4.84
C ASP A 100 -5.26 5.36 -5.66
N GLU A 101 -4.04 5.05 -5.22
CA GLU A 101 -2.82 5.38 -5.97
C GLU A 101 -2.55 4.43 -7.13
N CYS A 102 -3.21 3.27 -7.16
CA CYS A 102 -2.92 2.19 -8.10
C CYS A 102 -4.08 1.92 -9.05
N ILE A 103 -5.33 2.15 -8.62
CA ILE A 103 -6.52 1.74 -9.36
C ILE A 103 -7.55 2.88 -9.32
N VAL A 104 -8.12 3.16 -10.48
CA VAL A 104 -9.22 4.11 -10.67
C VAL A 104 -10.48 3.36 -11.11
N PHE A 105 -11.63 3.98 -10.87
CA PHE A 105 -12.91 3.51 -11.38
C PHE A 105 -13.46 4.51 -12.40
N ASP A 106 -13.86 4.03 -13.58
CA ASP A 106 -14.60 4.79 -14.58
C ASP A 106 -16.10 4.66 -14.28
N PRO A 107 -16.77 5.68 -13.72
CA PRO A 107 -18.17 5.59 -13.35
C PRO A 107 -19.14 5.68 -14.54
N VAL A 108 -18.65 6.03 -15.73
CA VAL A 108 -19.45 6.03 -16.96
C VAL A 108 -19.56 4.60 -17.49
N ASN A 109 -18.42 3.93 -17.62
CA ASN A 109 -18.35 2.57 -18.18
C ASN A 109 -18.52 1.47 -17.13
N GLY A 110 -18.34 1.78 -15.85
CA GLY A 110 -18.45 0.81 -14.75
C GLY A 110 -17.25 -0.13 -14.66
N THR A 111 -16.06 0.33 -15.04
CA THR A 111 -14.85 -0.50 -15.16
C THR A 111 -13.73 0.00 -14.24
N LEU A 112 -12.86 -0.93 -13.81
CA LEU A 112 -11.63 -0.61 -13.09
C LEU A 112 -10.46 -0.56 -14.07
N ALA A 113 -9.54 0.36 -13.84
CA ALA A 113 -8.30 0.48 -14.60
C ALA A 113 -7.13 0.81 -13.67
N TRP A 114 -5.91 0.49 -14.10
CA TRP A 114 -4.71 0.93 -13.41
C TRP A 114 -4.58 2.45 -13.51
N ASN A 115 -4.23 3.07 -12.38
CA ASN A 115 -4.22 4.52 -12.23
C ASN A 115 -3.06 5.13 -13.04
N ASN A 116 -3.41 5.92 -14.05
CA ASN A 116 -2.51 6.71 -14.90
C ASN A 116 -2.66 8.23 -14.68
N GLN A 117 -3.64 8.67 -13.89
CA GLN A 117 -4.00 10.06 -13.67
C GLN A 117 -4.63 10.19 -12.28
N ASN A 118 -4.16 11.13 -11.46
CA ASN A 118 -4.64 11.40 -10.08
C ASN A 118 -6.12 11.87 -9.98
N SER A 119 -7.01 11.36 -10.82
CA SER A 119 -8.43 11.68 -10.90
C SER A 119 -9.24 10.39 -10.85
N HIS A 120 -10.40 10.44 -10.19
CA HIS A 120 -11.34 9.33 -10.01
C HIS A 120 -10.85 8.25 -9.04
N GLU A 121 -10.77 8.63 -7.77
CA GLU A 121 -10.44 7.72 -6.68
C GLU A 121 -11.50 6.61 -6.57
N ILE A 122 -11.06 5.36 -6.61
CA ILE A 122 -11.93 4.18 -6.50
C ILE A 122 -12.77 4.22 -5.20
N ARG A 123 -12.24 4.81 -4.11
CA ARG A 123 -12.92 4.87 -2.81
C ARG A 123 -14.26 5.59 -2.82
N ASP A 124 -14.46 6.55 -3.72
CA ASP A 124 -15.66 7.39 -3.78
C ASP A 124 -16.84 6.67 -4.41
N HIS A 125 -16.54 5.69 -5.28
CA HIS A 125 -17.54 4.95 -6.04
C HIS A 125 -17.74 3.52 -5.55
N CYS A 126 -16.71 2.92 -4.96
CA CYS A 126 -16.69 1.50 -4.65
C CYS A 126 -16.74 1.22 -3.14
N GLY A 127 -17.39 0.11 -2.77
CA GLY A 127 -17.39 -0.43 -1.42
C GLY A 127 -16.03 -1.03 -1.01
N MET A 128 -16.03 -1.94 -0.03
CA MET A 128 -14.85 -2.77 0.24
C MET A 128 -14.65 -3.72 -0.94
N CYS A 129 -13.52 -3.60 -1.64
CA CYS A 129 -13.17 -4.58 -2.66
C CYS A 129 -12.67 -5.87 -2.01
N GLU A 130 -12.77 -6.98 -2.73
CA GLU A 130 -12.25 -8.27 -2.34
C GLU A 130 -11.20 -8.76 -3.32
N VAL A 131 -10.24 -9.51 -2.80
CA VAL A 131 -9.31 -10.27 -3.61
C VAL A 131 -9.88 -11.66 -3.90
N ASP A 132 -9.70 -12.14 -5.11
CA ASP A 132 -10.12 -13.48 -5.52
C ASP A 132 -9.13 -14.08 -6.53
N GLY A 133 -9.19 -15.39 -6.74
CA GLY A 133 -8.33 -16.12 -7.65
C GLY A 133 -9.15 -16.97 -8.61
N MET A 134 -8.78 -16.96 -9.89
CA MET A 134 -9.37 -17.84 -10.89
C MET A 134 -8.32 -18.80 -11.42
N LEU A 135 -8.58 -20.11 -11.31
CA LEU A 135 -7.70 -21.15 -11.88
C LEU A 135 -7.77 -21.21 -13.40
N PHE A 136 -8.85 -20.70 -14.00
CA PHE A 136 -9.10 -20.74 -15.44
C PHE A 136 -9.68 -19.40 -15.90
N ALA A 137 -9.44 -19.06 -17.17
CA ALA A 137 -10.04 -17.89 -17.78
C ALA A 137 -11.57 -18.00 -17.75
N LYS A 138 -12.24 -16.96 -17.26
CA LYS A 138 -13.69 -16.92 -17.11
C LYS A 138 -14.20 -15.48 -17.24
N ASP A 139 -15.38 -15.32 -17.85
CA ASP A 139 -16.05 -14.04 -18.02
C ASP A 139 -15.19 -12.98 -18.74
N GLY A 140 -14.36 -13.41 -19.71
CA GLY A 140 -13.45 -12.54 -20.46
C GLY A 140 -12.17 -12.14 -19.72
N PHE A 141 -11.95 -12.64 -18.50
CA PHE A 141 -10.72 -12.44 -17.74
C PHE A 141 -9.80 -13.68 -17.84
N PRO A 142 -8.47 -13.51 -17.85
CA PRO A 142 -7.54 -14.64 -17.80
C PRO A 142 -7.65 -15.47 -16.50
N ALA A 143 -6.80 -16.46 -16.32
CA ALA A 143 -6.59 -17.05 -15.00
C ALA A 143 -5.67 -16.13 -14.18
N GLY A 144 -5.81 -16.12 -12.85
CA GLY A 144 -4.94 -15.35 -11.96
C GLY A 144 -5.66 -14.65 -10.81
N PRO A 145 -4.94 -13.79 -10.07
CA PRO A 145 -5.49 -12.98 -9.01
C PRO A 145 -6.22 -11.74 -9.54
N TYR A 146 -7.34 -11.42 -8.91
CA TYR A 146 -8.20 -10.29 -9.25
C TYR A 146 -8.56 -9.48 -8.02
N LEU A 147 -8.77 -8.19 -8.24
CA LEU A 147 -9.52 -7.33 -7.34
C LEU A 147 -10.94 -7.17 -7.89
N SER A 148 -11.95 -7.44 -7.06
CA SER A 148 -13.37 -7.27 -7.40
C SER A 148 -14.02 -6.29 -6.44
N CYS A 149 -14.80 -5.36 -6.96
CA CYS A 149 -15.43 -4.29 -6.20
C CYS A 149 -16.88 -4.13 -6.61
N ASP A 150 -17.79 -3.93 -5.65
CA ASP A 150 -19.12 -3.41 -5.96
C ASP A 150 -19.02 -1.88 -6.02
N CYS A 151 -19.28 -1.31 -7.19
CA CYS A 151 -19.07 0.10 -7.51
C CYS A 151 -20.33 0.74 -8.08
N LYS A 152 -20.56 2.02 -7.74
CA LYS A 152 -21.71 2.79 -8.19
C LYS A 152 -21.33 3.71 -9.36
N LYS A 153 -21.98 3.49 -10.50
CA LYS A 153 -21.87 4.33 -11.71
C LYS A 153 -22.59 5.67 -11.54
N ASP A 154 -22.36 6.60 -12.47
CA ASP A 154 -22.98 7.93 -12.47
C ASP A 154 -24.51 7.89 -12.58
N ASN A 155 -25.04 6.85 -13.26
CA ASN A 155 -26.48 6.59 -13.35
C ASN A 155 -27.07 5.94 -12.08
N ASN A 156 -26.30 5.82 -11.00
CA ASN A 156 -26.60 5.13 -9.75
C ASN A 156 -26.73 3.59 -9.83
N GLU A 157 -26.44 2.98 -10.98
CA GLU A 157 -26.36 1.52 -11.13
C GLU A 157 -25.16 0.97 -10.34
N VAL A 158 -25.36 -0.13 -9.60
CA VAL A 158 -24.28 -0.85 -8.92
C VAL A 158 -23.80 -1.98 -9.84
N VAL A 159 -22.50 -1.98 -10.13
CA VAL A 159 -21.85 -2.99 -10.96
C VAL A 159 -20.74 -3.66 -10.17
N LYS A 160 -20.49 -4.94 -10.48
CA LYS A 160 -19.34 -5.67 -9.96
C LYS A 160 -18.16 -5.50 -10.91
N ALA A 161 -17.32 -4.51 -10.64
CA ALA A 161 -16.15 -4.20 -11.45
C ALA A 161 -14.96 -5.08 -11.02
N LYS A 162 -14.09 -5.44 -11.97
CA LYS A 162 -12.97 -6.35 -11.74
C LYS A 162 -11.72 -5.90 -12.51
N ILE A 163 -10.55 -6.07 -11.90
CA ILE A 163 -9.24 -5.84 -12.52
C ILE A 163 -8.25 -6.95 -12.13
N GLY A 164 -7.41 -7.37 -13.07
CA GLY A 164 -6.37 -8.37 -12.82
C GLY A 164 -5.18 -7.74 -12.10
N LEU A 165 -4.64 -8.43 -11.09
CA LEU A 165 -3.53 -7.96 -10.26
C LEU A 165 -2.14 -8.37 -10.79
N GLY A 166 -2.07 -8.74 -12.07
CA GLY A 166 -0.86 -9.29 -12.70
C GLY A 166 -0.83 -10.82 -12.74
N VAL A 167 0.02 -11.36 -13.61
CA VAL A 167 0.29 -12.79 -13.70
C VAL A 167 1.58 -13.13 -12.98
N ASP A 168 1.69 -14.38 -12.61
CA ASP A 168 2.84 -14.92 -11.93
C ASP A 168 4.02 -15.09 -12.90
N LEU A 169 4.92 -14.11 -12.97
CA LEU A 169 6.13 -14.22 -13.78
C LEU A 169 7.36 -14.10 -12.89
N ASP A 170 8.07 -15.22 -12.79
CA ASP A 170 9.39 -15.35 -12.19
C ASP A 170 10.31 -14.21 -12.67
N ALA A 171 10.66 -13.33 -11.73
CA ALA A 171 11.75 -12.36 -11.79
C ALA A 171 11.87 -11.52 -13.08
N SER A 172 11.39 -10.27 -13.05
CA SER A 172 11.95 -9.23 -13.94
C SER A 172 12.37 -7.98 -13.19
N LYS A 173 13.58 -7.52 -13.53
CA LYS A 173 14.22 -6.28 -13.04
C LYS A 173 13.51 -5.00 -13.51
N GLU A 174 12.57 -5.12 -14.45
CA GLU A 174 11.65 -4.07 -14.86
C GLU A 174 10.21 -4.52 -14.57
N PRO A 175 9.30 -3.63 -14.14
CA PRO A 175 7.91 -3.98 -13.89
C PRO A 175 7.24 -4.37 -15.21
N LYS A 176 7.18 -5.68 -15.48
CA LYS A 176 6.42 -6.24 -16.61
C LYS A 176 4.92 -6.21 -16.31
N ASP A 177 4.58 -6.30 -15.04
CA ASP A 177 3.21 -6.30 -14.54
C ASP A 177 2.88 -4.99 -13.83
N GLU A 178 1.58 -4.67 -13.80
CA GLU A 178 1.05 -3.44 -13.19
C GLU A 178 1.16 -3.45 -11.65
N LEU A 179 1.42 -4.63 -11.06
CA LEU A 179 1.73 -4.84 -9.65
C LEU A 179 3.01 -5.69 -9.54
N TRP A 180 3.97 -5.27 -8.71
CA TRP A 180 5.24 -5.99 -8.53
C TRP A 180 5.82 -5.82 -7.14
N VAL A 181 6.88 -6.58 -6.84
CA VAL A 181 7.65 -6.48 -5.59
C VAL A 181 9.05 -5.97 -5.88
N THR A 182 9.42 -4.88 -5.21
CA THR A 182 10.77 -4.30 -5.21
C THR A 182 11.81 -5.29 -4.67
N GLU A 183 13.11 -5.02 -4.88
CA GLU A 183 14.17 -5.87 -4.33
C GLU A 183 14.13 -5.97 -2.79
N ALA A 184 13.58 -4.95 -2.12
CA ALA A 184 13.43 -4.88 -0.66
C ALA A 184 12.14 -5.53 -0.12
N GLY A 185 11.40 -6.29 -0.94
CA GLY A 185 10.19 -6.97 -0.49
C GLY A 185 8.99 -6.04 -0.30
N LYS A 186 8.96 -4.87 -0.96
CA LYS A 186 7.81 -3.94 -0.93
C LYS A 186 6.97 -4.09 -2.19
N LEU A 187 5.67 -4.29 -2.00
CA LEU A 187 4.69 -4.28 -3.08
C LEU A 187 4.54 -2.85 -3.61
N SER A 188 4.46 -2.72 -4.93
CA SER A 188 4.30 -1.45 -5.64
C SER A 188 3.46 -1.69 -6.88
N CYS A 189 2.87 -0.63 -7.42
CA CYS A 189 2.09 -0.65 -8.65
C CYS A 189 2.64 0.36 -9.66
N LYS A 190 2.32 0.14 -10.95
CA LYS A 190 2.84 0.97 -12.04
C LYS A 190 2.07 2.25 -12.04
N LYS A 191 2.80 3.35 -11.86
CA LYS A 191 2.32 4.67 -12.26
C LYS A 191 2.74 4.78 -13.72
N GLN A 192 1.80 4.56 -14.64
CA GLN A 192 2.05 4.74 -16.08
C GLN A 192 2.22 6.21 -16.41
#